data_AF-A0AA36DTQ1-F1
#
_entry.id   AF-A0AA36DTQ1-F1
#
_cell.length_a   1.000
_cell.length_b   1.000
_cell.length_c   1.000
_cell.angle_alpha   90.00
_cell.angle_beta   90.00
_cell.angle_gamma   90.00
#
_symmetry.space_group_name_H-M   'P 1'
#
loop_
_entity.id
_entity.type
_entity.pdbx_description
1 polymer ?
#
loop_
_entity_poly.entity_id
_entity_poly.type
_entity_poly.pdbx_seq_one_letter_code
_entity_poly.pdbx_strand_id
1 'polypeptide(L)'
;MFPKGGGQPHWGTVSYDSRLQSEGTFIQNGRVMNLTQPSMRQERIRLLQYVGTPESNNFKFVWVLARNLDVSTAISIRERGNLCSPRMAPAVFQDEGYEFLGEADIESRTMQYVYQGHPHVVDKSQFLSNVYVLIKQRCSCSCAGGNIQS
;
A
#
# COMPACT_ATOMS: atom_id res chain seq x y z
N MET A 1 -3.15 -20.30 7.68
CA MET A 1 -4.51 -20.57 7.14
C MET A 1 -5.30 -19.27 7.23
N PHE A 2 -5.77 -18.72 6.10
CA PHE A 2 -6.58 -17.48 6.10
C PHE A 2 -8.01 -17.84 6.51
N PRO A 3 -8.70 -17.04 7.34
CA PRO A 3 -10.07 -17.35 7.74
C PRO A 3 -10.97 -17.41 6.50
N LYS A 4 -11.77 -18.48 6.40
CA LYS A 4 -12.82 -18.65 5.41
C LYS A 4 -13.94 -17.68 5.79
N GLY A 5 -14.10 -16.59 5.02
CA GLY A 5 -15.10 -15.55 5.23
C GLY A 5 -14.59 -14.11 5.12
N GLY A 6 -13.28 -13.89 4.92
CA GLY A 6 -12.72 -12.55 4.81
C GLY A 6 -12.97 -11.95 3.42
N GLY A 7 -13.69 -10.82 3.38
CA GLY A 7 -13.86 -10.01 2.17
C GLY A 7 -12.54 -9.48 1.61
N GLN A 8 -12.62 -8.60 0.61
CA GLN A 8 -11.45 -8.02 -0.04
C GLN A 8 -10.50 -7.41 1.01
N PRO A 9 -9.19 -7.74 0.97
CA PRO A 9 -8.24 -7.16 1.91
C PRO A 9 -8.00 -5.69 1.57
N HIS A 10 -7.82 -4.87 2.61
CA HIS A 10 -7.65 -3.42 2.48
C HIS A 10 -6.27 -2.97 2.95
N TRP A 11 -5.67 -2.03 2.23
CA TRP A 11 -4.54 -1.24 2.70
C TRP A 11 -5.00 -0.17 3.69
N GLY A 12 -4.10 0.23 4.57
CA GLY A 12 -4.36 1.25 5.57
C GLY A 12 -3.07 1.82 6.11
N THR A 13 -3.22 2.70 7.08
CA THR A 13 -2.11 3.38 7.73
C THR A 13 -1.95 2.86 9.15
N VAL A 14 -0.71 2.75 9.62
CA VAL A 14 -0.40 2.48 11.01
C VAL A 14 0.65 3.49 11.45
N SER A 15 0.34 4.20 12.52
CA SER A 15 1.20 5.19 13.15
C SER A 15 1.42 4.82 14.62
N TYR A 16 2.48 5.34 15.20
CA TYR A 16 2.72 5.23 16.65
C TYR A 16 2.56 6.61 17.27
N ASP A 17 1.78 6.69 18.34
CA ASP A 17 1.67 7.92 19.11
C ASP A 17 2.94 8.16 19.97
N SER A 18 3.00 9.29 20.67
CA SER A 18 4.12 9.63 21.55
C SER A 18 4.30 8.67 22.73
N ARG A 19 3.34 7.77 22.98
CA ARG A 19 3.37 6.71 23.99
C ARG A 19 3.68 5.34 23.39
N LEU A 20 4.11 5.28 22.13
CA LEU A 20 4.38 4.05 21.37
C LEU A 20 3.15 3.14 21.23
N GLN A 21 1.94 3.68 21.37
CA GLN A 21 0.72 2.95 21.08
C GLN A 21 0.46 2.99 19.57
N SER A 22 0.21 1.81 18.99
CA SER A 22 -0.14 1.71 17.58
C SER A 22 -1.57 2.21 17.37
N GLU A 23 -1.71 3.23 16.55
CA GLU A 23 -2.97 3.62 15.94
C GLU A 23 -2.97 3.15 14.50
N GLY A 24 -4.11 2.70 14.00
CA GLY A 24 -4.20 2.25 12.63
C GLY A 24 -5.58 2.48 12.06
N THR A 25 -5.60 2.86 10.79
CA THR A 25 -6.82 3.30 10.12
C THR A 25 -6.93 2.63 8.75
N PHE A 26 -8.10 2.08 8.47
CA PHE A 26 -8.46 1.42 7.23
C PHE A 26 -9.79 2.00 6.72
N ILE A 27 -10.06 1.86 5.42
CA ILE A 27 -11.35 2.19 4.85
C ILE A 27 -11.97 0.91 4.33
N GLN A 28 -13.15 0.57 4.81
CA GLN A 28 -13.92 -0.58 4.34
C GLN A 28 -15.35 -0.14 4.03
N ASN A 29 -15.80 -0.37 2.80
CA ASN A 29 -17.13 0.04 2.33
C ASN A 29 -17.45 1.52 2.62
N GLY A 30 -16.46 2.40 2.44
CA GLY A 30 -16.59 3.84 2.71
C GLY A 30 -16.65 4.22 4.19
N ARG A 31 -16.36 3.29 5.11
CA ARG A 31 -16.32 3.56 6.55
C ARG A 31 -14.89 3.48 7.08
N VAL A 32 -14.57 4.38 8.00
CA VAL A 32 -13.28 4.41 8.69
C VAL A 32 -13.28 3.35 9.80
N MET A 33 -12.39 2.38 9.67
CA MET A 33 -12.15 1.32 10.64
C MET A 33 -10.85 1.60 11.38
N ASN A 34 -10.92 1.88 12.68
CA ASN A 34 -9.75 2.15 13.52
C ASN A 34 -9.45 0.93 14.41
N LEU A 35 -8.17 0.62 14.62
CA LEU A 35 -7.72 -0.46 15.52
C LEU A 35 -8.27 -0.38 16.95
N THR A 36 -8.61 0.81 17.42
CA THR A 36 -9.17 1.02 18.77
C THR A 36 -10.67 0.69 18.86
N GLN A 37 -11.38 0.56 17.73
CA GLN A 37 -12.79 0.24 17.70
C GLN A 37 -13.06 -1.20 18.22
N PRO A 38 -14.18 -1.44 18.93
CA PRO A 38 -14.51 -2.78 19.45
C PRO A 38 -14.53 -3.87 18.38
N SER A 39 -14.98 -3.56 17.16
CA SER A 39 -15.04 -4.47 16.02
C SER A 39 -13.66 -4.91 15.50
N MET A 40 -12.60 -4.13 15.76
CA MET A 40 -11.25 -4.40 15.28
C MET A 40 -10.37 -5.09 16.33
N ARG A 41 -10.82 -5.24 17.58
CA ARG A 41 -10.00 -5.78 18.69
C ARG A 41 -9.51 -7.21 18.48
N GLN A 42 -10.26 -8.02 17.73
CA GLN A 42 -9.91 -9.41 17.44
C GLN A 42 -9.30 -9.58 16.04
N GLU A 43 -9.28 -8.50 15.26
CA GLU A 43 -8.76 -8.52 13.91
C GLU A 43 -7.23 -8.47 13.92
N ARG A 44 -6.62 -9.22 13.00
CA ARG A 44 -5.16 -9.22 12.82
C ARG A 44 -4.81 -8.40 11.60
N ILE A 45 -3.98 -7.38 11.80
CA ILE A 45 -3.39 -6.62 10.71
C ILE A 45 -2.05 -7.21 10.27
N ARG A 46 -1.60 -6.79 9.09
CA ARG A 46 -0.28 -7.14 8.56
C ARG A 46 0.46 -5.87 8.21
N LEU A 47 1.71 -5.80 8.61
CA LEU A 47 2.60 -4.72 8.24
C LEU A 47 3.43 -5.15 7.04
N LEU A 48 3.52 -4.28 6.04
CA LEU A 48 4.46 -4.47 4.94
C LEU A 48 5.88 -4.16 5.47
N GLN A 49 6.77 -5.14 5.35
CA GLN A 49 8.15 -5.02 5.80
C GLN A 49 9.10 -5.29 4.63
N TYR A 50 10.14 -4.46 4.52
CA TYR A 50 11.27 -4.71 3.63
C TYR A 50 12.45 -5.21 4.46
N VAL A 51 12.75 -6.50 4.36
CA VAL A 51 13.83 -7.16 5.11
C VAL A 51 15.00 -7.43 4.17
N GLY A 52 16.22 -7.06 4.56
CA GLY A 52 17.42 -7.17 3.73
C GLY A 52 17.75 -5.88 2.98
N THR A 53 18.52 -6.00 1.89
CA THR A 53 18.96 -4.86 1.08
C THR A 53 18.54 -5.03 -0.39
N PRO A 54 18.56 -3.95 -1.19
CA PRO A 54 18.31 -4.04 -2.63
C PRO A 54 19.18 -5.08 -3.35
N GLU A 55 20.43 -5.25 -2.90
CA GLU A 55 21.39 -6.21 -3.44
C GLU A 55 21.00 -7.65 -3.09
N SER A 56 20.61 -7.92 -1.84
CA SER A 56 20.18 -9.26 -1.43
C SER A 56 18.84 -9.66 -2.03
N ASN A 57 17.95 -8.69 -2.23
CA ASN A 57 16.59 -8.92 -2.69
C ASN A 57 16.44 -8.80 -4.21
N ASN A 58 17.41 -8.18 -4.90
CA ASN A 58 17.36 -7.82 -6.33
C ASN A 58 16.18 -6.90 -6.71
N PHE A 59 15.56 -6.26 -5.71
CA PHE A 59 14.53 -5.24 -5.89
C PHE A 59 14.49 -4.31 -4.69
N LYS A 60 13.94 -3.11 -4.87
CA LYS A 60 13.60 -2.17 -3.80
C LYS A 60 12.16 -1.68 -3.94
N PHE A 61 11.60 -1.17 -2.85
CA PHE A 61 10.32 -0.48 -2.90
C PHE A 61 10.51 0.97 -3.33
N VAL A 62 9.68 1.43 -4.26
CA VAL A 62 9.71 2.79 -4.81
C VAL A 62 8.29 3.29 -4.98
N TRP A 63 8.05 4.53 -4.58
CA TRP A 63 6.81 5.26 -4.90
C TRP A 63 6.91 5.81 -6.32
N VAL A 64 5.98 5.43 -7.19
CA VAL A 64 5.93 5.88 -8.58
C VAL A 64 4.61 6.56 -8.85
N LEU A 65 4.68 7.71 -9.53
CA LEU A 65 3.49 8.47 -9.90
C LEU A 65 2.56 7.61 -10.77
N ALA A 66 1.25 7.62 -10.48
CA ALA A 66 0.27 6.69 -11.05
C ALA A 66 0.22 6.73 -12.58
N ARG A 67 0.45 7.89 -13.22
CA ARG A 67 0.54 7.99 -14.68
C ARG A 67 1.69 7.18 -15.31
N ASN A 68 2.74 6.90 -14.54
CA ASN A 68 3.93 6.16 -14.96
C ASN A 68 3.94 4.71 -14.45
N LEU A 69 2.84 4.25 -13.85
CA LEU A 69 2.78 2.96 -13.18
C LEU A 69 2.78 1.80 -14.19
N ASP A 70 3.79 0.94 -14.11
CA ASP A 70 3.68 -0.43 -14.62
C ASP A 70 2.95 -1.29 -13.58
N VAL A 71 1.68 -1.58 -13.89
CA VAL A 71 0.75 -2.33 -13.03
C VAL A 71 1.30 -3.74 -12.70
N SER A 72 2.17 -4.32 -13.51
CA SER A 72 2.78 -5.63 -13.22
C SER A 72 3.74 -5.59 -12.04
N THR A 73 4.35 -4.43 -11.78
CA THR A 73 5.34 -4.23 -10.69
C THR A 73 4.72 -3.68 -9.40
N ALA A 74 3.45 -3.26 -9.45
CA ALA A 74 2.74 -2.70 -8.31
C ALA A 74 2.63 -3.70 -7.16
N ILE A 75 2.91 -3.23 -5.94
CA ILE A 75 2.57 -3.96 -4.72
C ILE A 75 1.06 -3.86 -4.56
N SER A 76 0.38 -4.98 -4.76
CA SER A 76 -1.08 -4.99 -4.78
C SER A 76 -1.62 -6.31 -4.28
N ILE A 77 -2.87 -6.26 -3.83
CA ILE A 77 -3.66 -7.41 -3.42
C ILE A 77 -4.93 -7.47 -4.27
N ARG A 78 -5.35 -8.70 -4.56
CA ARG A 78 -6.66 -9.02 -5.16
C ARG A 78 -7.36 -10.02 -4.26
N GLU A 79 -8.68 -10.09 -4.37
CA GLU A 79 -9.44 -11.15 -3.74
C GLU A 79 -9.02 -12.51 -4.34
N ARG A 80 -8.81 -13.50 -3.48
CA ARG A 80 -8.38 -14.83 -3.94
C ARG A 80 -9.52 -15.51 -4.70
N GLY A 81 -9.22 -16.00 -5.90
CA GLY A 81 -10.17 -16.74 -6.73
C GLY A 81 -11.09 -15.85 -7.57
N ASN A 82 -10.97 -14.52 -7.47
CA ASN A 82 -11.73 -13.57 -8.27
C ASN A 82 -10.77 -12.68 -9.08
N LEU A 83 -10.49 -13.09 -10.33
CA LEU A 83 -9.63 -12.35 -11.25
C LEU A 83 -10.19 -10.97 -11.61
N CYS A 84 -11.50 -10.78 -11.50
CA CYS A 84 -12.20 -9.53 -11.76
C CYS A 84 -12.31 -8.64 -10.51
N SER A 85 -11.80 -9.08 -9.36
CA SER A 85 -11.78 -8.24 -8.14
C SER A 85 -10.83 -7.05 -8.32
N PRO A 86 -11.16 -5.87 -7.79
CA PRO A 86 -10.31 -4.69 -7.90
C PRO A 86 -8.88 -4.95 -7.42
N ARG A 87 -7.92 -4.31 -8.08
CA ARG A 87 -6.50 -4.42 -7.75
C ARG A 87 -6.10 -3.32 -6.77
N MET A 88 -6.17 -3.64 -5.49
CA MET A 88 -5.90 -2.68 -4.42
C MET A 88 -4.41 -2.57 -4.13
N ALA A 89 -3.89 -1.35 -4.01
CA ALA A 89 -2.49 -1.05 -3.74
C ALA A 89 -2.33 0.05 -2.69
N PRO A 90 -1.23 0.07 -1.91
CA PRO A 90 -0.95 1.19 -1.04
C PRO A 90 -0.55 2.38 -1.91
N ALA A 91 -1.10 3.54 -1.58
CA ALA A 91 -0.93 4.75 -2.38
C ALA A 91 -0.76 5.99 -1.48
N VAL A 92 -0.02 6.97 -1.97
CA VAL A 92 0.15 8.29 -1.34
C VAL A 92 -0.43 9.34 -2.26
N PHE A 93 -1.36 10.14 -1.74
CA PHE A 93 -1.85 11.34 -2.41
C PHE A 93 -1.06 12.54 -1.92
N GLN A 94 -0.50 13.31 -2.85
CA GLN A 94 0.26 14.52 -2.54
C GLN A 94 -0.55 15.75 -2.96
N ASP A 95 -0.84 16.65 -2.02
CA ASP A 95 -1.61 17.87 -2.28
C ASP A 95 -1.07 19.03 -1.46
N GLU A 96 -0.74 20.14 -2.13
CA GLU A 96 -0.30 21.40 -1.51
C GLU A 96 0.75 21.25 -0.37
N GLY A 97 1.71 20.33 -0.53
CA GLY A 97 2.78 20.10 0.45
C GLY A 97 2.42 19.11 1.58
N TYR A 98 1.22 18.52 1.54
CA TYR A 98 0.79 17.43 2.40
C TYR A 98 0.83 16.08 1.67
N GLU A 99 0.98 15.02 2.44
CA GLU A 99 0.99 13.64 1.94
C GLU A 99 0.02 12.79 2.76
N PHE A 100 -0.84 12.06 2.05
CA PHE A 100 -1.88 11.22 2.65
C PHE A 100 -1.70 9.78 2.19
N LEU A 101 -1.33 8.89 3.10
CA LEU A 101 -1.23 7.46 2.83
C LEU A 101 -2.62 6.82 2.88
N GLY A 102 -2.91 5.95 1.92
CA GLY A 102 -4.19 5.28 1.78
C GLY A 102 -4.14 4.11 0.82
N GLU A 103 -5.29 3.82 0.21
CA GLU A 103 -5.52 2.67 -0.67
C GLU A 103 -5.97 3.15 -2.05
N ALA A 104 -5.32 2.67 -3.11
CA ALA A 104 -5.73 2.89 -4.48
C ALA A 104 -6.32 1.63 -5.10
N ASP A 105 -7.42 1.77 -5.81
CA ASP A 105 -7.81 0.83 -6.85
C ASP A 105 -7.16 1.27 -8.16
N ILE A 106 -6.15 0.51 -8.58
CA ILE A 106 -5.35 0.82 -9.77
C ILE A 106 -6.20 0.72 -11.05
N GLU A 107 -7.23 -0.13 -11.07
CA GLU A 107 -8.04 -0.38 -12.26
C GLU A 107 -9.07 0.73 -12.47
N SER A 108 -9.78 1.12 -11.40
CA SER A 108 -10.73 2.24 -11.45
C SER A 108 -10.06 3.62 -11.39
N ARG A 109 -8.75 3.68 -11.10
CA ARG A 109 -7.97 4.93 -10.93
C ARG A 109 -8.56 5.84 -9.87
N THR A 110 -8.88 5.23 -8.73
CA THR A 110 -9.37 5.93 -7.55
C THR A 110 -8.48 5.63 -6.37
N MET A 111 -8.34 6.59 -5.47
CA MET A 111 -7.65 6.42 -4.20
C MET A 111 -8.53 6.89 -3.06
N GLN A 112 -8.51 6.17 -1.94
CA GLN A 112 -9.15 6.55 -0.71
C GLN A 112 -8.11 6.76 0.40
N TYR A 113 -8.28 7.79 1.21
CA TYR A 113 -7.42 8.08 2.36
C TYR A 113 -8.24 8.66 3.50
N VAL A 114 -7.71 8.63 4.73
CA VAL A 114 -8.40 9.21 5.89
C VAL A 114 -7.73 10.52 6.28
N TYR A 115 -8.53 11.57 6.42
CA TYR A 115 -8.10 12.86 6.93
C TYR A 115 -9.17 13.42 7.86
N GLN A 116 -8.73 13.90 9.04
CA GLN A 116 -9.60 14.42 10.10
C GLN A 116 -10.77 13.46 10.44
N GLY A 117 -10.50 12.15 10.50
CA GLY A 117 -11.48 11.13 10.86
C GLY A 117 -12.48 10.75 9.75
N HIS A 118 -12.37 11.34 8.56
CA HIS A 118 -13.28 11.10 7.44
C HIS A 118 -12.56 10.45 6.26
N PRO A 119 -13.23 9.57 5.50
CA PRO A 119 -12.69 9.03 4.27
C PRO A 119 -12.83 10.07 3.16
N HIS A 120 -11.77 10.26 2.39
CA HIS A 120 -11.71 11.11 1.22
C HIS A 120 -11.39 10.28 -0.01
N VAL A 121 -11.86 10.71 -1.17
CA VAL A 121 -11.66 10.02 -2.44
C VAL A 121 -10.97 10.95 -3.43
N VAL A 122 -9.91 10.45 -4.08
CA VAL A 122 -9.22 11.10 -5.19
C VAL A 122 -9.56 10.32 -6.46
N ASP A 123 -10.00 11.02 -7.50
CA ASP A 123 -10.34 10.40 -8.79
C ASP A 123 -9.71 11.14 -9.99
N LYS A 124 -9.92 10.58 -11.19
CA LYS A 124 -9.68 11.22 -12.49
C LYS A 124 -8.26 11.81 -12.65
N SER A 125 -8.16 13.11 -12.91
CA SER A 125 -6.91 13.80 -13.24
C SER A 125 -5.99 13.92 -12.03
N GLN A 126 -6.55 14.05 -10.82
CA GLN A 126 -5.76 14.11 -9.60
C GLN A 126 -5.11 12.76 -9.32
N PHE A 127 -5.81 11.64 -9.58
CA PHE A 127 -5.20 10.32 -9.44
C PHE A 127 -3.93 10.19 -10.28
N LEU A 128 -3.98 10.55 -11.56
CA LEU A 128 -2.82 10.41 -12.45
C LEU A 128 -1.70 11.41 -12.15
N SER A 129 -2.02 12.58 -11.60
CA SER A 129 -1.08 13.69 -11.43
C SER A 129 -0.42 13.73 -10.05
N ASN A 130 -1.12 13.25 -9.02
CA ASN A 130 -0.77 13.48 -7.62
C ASN A 130 -0.76 12.20 -6.77
N VAL A 131 -1.16 11.05 -7.31
CA VAL A 131 -1.11 9.77 -6.57
C VAL A 131 0.14 9.00 -6.92
N TYR A 132 0.85 8.55 -5.91
CA TYR A 132 2.00 7.66 -6.01
C TYR A 132 1.63 6.27 -5.53
N VAL A 133 1.97 5.24 -6.30
CA VAL A 133 1.71 3.83 -5.98
C VAL A 133 3.03 3.14 -5.68
N LEU A 134 3.03 2.27 -4.66
CA LEU A 134 4.23 1.53 -4.27
C LEU A 134 4.49 0.37 -5.24
N ILE A 135 5.71 0.29 -5.77
CA ILE A 135 6.13 -0.77 -6.69
C ILE A 135 7.35 -1.54 -6.17
N LYS A 136 7.56 -2.73 -6.73
CA LYS A 136 8.85 -3.45 -6.67
C LYS A 136 9.68 -3.08 -7.90
N GLN A 137 10.62 -2.16 -7.73
CA GLN A 137 11.57 -1.84 -8.79
C GLN A 137 12.73 -2.83 -8.75
N ARG A 138 12.97 -3.55 -9.86
CA ARG A 138 14.17 -4.39 -10.00
C ARG A 138 15.42 -3.53 -9.98
N CYS A 139 16.46 -4.02 -9.30
CA CYS A 139 17.73 -3.33 -9.27
C CYS A 139 18.59 -3.80 -10.45
N SER A 140 19.22 -2.86 -11.16
CA SER A 140 20.30 -3.16 -12.10
C SER A 140 21.62 -3.25 -11.33
N CYS A 141 21.70 -4.13 -10.35
CA CYS A 141 22.96 -4.39 -9.66
C CYS A 141 23.84 -5.19 -10.62
N SER A 142 24.82 -4.55 -11.25
CA SER A 142 25.95 -5.28 -11.81
C SER A 142 26.69 -5.91 -10.63
N CYS A 143 26.49 -7.19 -10.37
CA CYS A 143 27.37 -7.93 -9.48
C CYS A 143 28.75 -7.89 -10.12
N ALA A 144 29.65 -7.04 -9.60
CA ALA A 144 31.06 -7.22 -9.85
C ALA A 144 31.38 -8.61 -9.31
N GLY A 145 31.56 -9.58 -10.21
CA GLY A 145 31.99 -10.92 -9.86
C GLY A 145 33.26 -10.78 -9.04
N GLY A 146 33.17 -11.13 -7.75
CA GLY A 146 34.35 -11.41 -6.98
C GLY A 146 35.06 -12.56 -7.67
N ASN A 147 36.11 -12.23 -8.43
CA ASN A 147 37.16 -13.17 -8.78
C ASN A 147 37.73 -13.68 -7.45
N ILE A 148 37.19 -14.76 -6.92
CA ILE A 148 37.88 -15.59 -5.94
C ILE A 148 38.72 -16.55 -6.77
N GLN A 149 39.89 -16.06 -7.19
CA GLN A 149 41.04 -16.92 -7.41
C GLN A 149 41.92 -16.83 -6.17
N SER A 150 41.90 -17.89 -5.37
CA SER A 150 43.03 -18.37 -4.56
C SER A 150 42.72 -19.78 -4.08
#